data_AF-A0A5K1CAI8-F1
#
_entry.id   AF-A0A5K1CAI8-F1
#
_cell.length_a   1.000
_cell.length_b   1.000
_cell.length_c   1.000
_cell.angle_alpha   90.00
_cell.angle_beta   90.00
_cell.angle_gamma   90.00
#
_symmetry.space_group_name_H-M   'P 1'
#
loop_
_entity.id
_entity.type
_entity.pdbx_description
1 polymer ?
#
loop_
_entity_poly.entity_id
_entity_poly.type
_entity_poly.pdbx_seq_one_letter_code
_entity_poly.pdbx_strand_id
1 'polypeptide(L)' 'MPAAEIGGKILPGLMLNYDDLPHYLKSCFVYCCIYPKDCEIERETLIRQWVAHELIEEKDSIDVE' A
#
# COMPACT_ATOMS: atom_id res chain seq x y z
N MET A 1 -14.44 13.56 18.69
CA MET A 1 -14.81 12.90 17.42
C MET A 1 -15.03 11.43 17.69
N PRO A 2 -16.23 10.87 17.45
CA PRO A 2 -16.44 9.44 17.62
C PRO A 2 -15.81 8.72 16.42
N ALA A 3 -14.83 7.86 16.69
CA ALA A 3 -14.13 7.04 15.69
C ALA A 3 -15.01 5.98 14.99
N ALA A 4 -16.34 6.03 15.19
CA ALA A 4 -17.28 4.98 14.81
C ALA A 4 -17.98 5.21 13.44
N GLU A 5 -17.80 6.34 12.78
CA GLU A 5 -18.59 6.66 11.56
C GLU A 5 -17.89 6.36 10.23
N ILE A 6 -16.59 6.03 10.22
CA ILE A 6 -15.87 5.72 8.97
C ILE A 6 -16.23 4.30 8.46
N GLY A 7 -16.65 3.41 9.36
CA GLY A 7 -16.79 1.98 9.07
C GLY A 7 -18.05 1.54 8.31
N GLY A 8 -19.15 2.31 8.36
CA GLY A 8 -20.46 1.77 7.98
C GLY A 8 -20.76 1.67 6.49
N LYS A 9 -20.00 2.38 5.64
CA LYS A 9 -20.33 2.54 4.20
C LYS A 9 -19.15 2.80 3.27
N ILE A 10 -17.99 3.23 3.80
CA ILE A 10 -16.75 3.33 3.04
C ILE A 10 -16.05 1.97 2.95
N LEU A 11 -16.13 1.16 4.02
CA LEU A 11 -15.47 -0.16 4.07
C LEU A 11 -15.92 -1.13 2.97
N PRO A 12 -17.23 -1.29 2.64
CA PRO A 12 -17.63 -2.25 1.61
C PRO A 12 -17.06 -1.89 0.22
N GLY A 13 -17.10 -0.61 -0.16
CA GLY A 13 -16.54 -0.15 -1.43
C GLY A 13 -15.02 -0.23 -1.47
N LEU A 14 -14.34 0.08 -0.35
CA LEU A 14 -12.88 -0.02 -0.26
C LEU A 14 -12.42 -1.50 -0.29
N MET A 15 -13.18 -2.38 0.34
CA MET A 15 -12.89 -3.82 0.40
C MET A 15 -13.06 -4.48 -0.98
N LEU A 16 -14.07 -4.10 -1.75
CA LEU A 16 -14.22 -4.55 -3.14
C LEU A 16 -13.02 -4.14 -4.00
N ASN A 17 -12.62 -2.87 -3.94
CA ASN A 17 -11.43 -2.41 -4.66
C ASN A 17 -10.16 -3.12 -4.18
N TYR A 18 -10.03 -3.37 -2.87
CA TYR A 18 -8.91 -4.12 -2.32
C TYR A 18 -8.89 -5.56 -2.83
N ASP A 19 -10.02 -6.26 -2.87
CA ASP A 19 -10.10 -7.64 -3.35
C ASP A 19 -9.74 -7.77 -4.83
N ASP A 20 -10.05 -6.75 -5.63
CA ASP A 20 -9.70 -6.67 -7.06
C ASP A 20 -8.22 -6.30 -7.31
N LEU A 21 -7.47 -5.88 -6.29
CA LEU A 21 -6.04 -5.59 -6.47
C LEU A 21 -5.23 -6.87 -6.74
N PRO A 22 -4.26 -6.83 -7.66
CA PRO A 22 -3.22 -7.85 -7.77
C PRO A 22 -2.55 -8.13 -6.43
N HIS A 23 -2.19 -9.40 -6.19
CA HIS A 23 -1.64 -9.86 -4.91
C HIS A 23 -0.45 -9.02 -4.42
N TYR A 24 0.47 -8.65 -5.32
CA TYR A 24 1.64 -7.84 -4.97
C TYR A 24 1.29 -6.40 -4.55
N LEU A 25 0.19 -5.83 -5.08
CA LEU A 25 -0.27 -4.48 -4.72
C LEU A 25 -1.06 -4.46 -3.41
N LYS A 26 -1.73 -5.57 -3.05
CA LYS A 26 -2.47 -5.69 -1.78
C LYS A 26 -1.57 -5.46 -0.57
N SER A 27 -0.39 -6.08 -0.57
CA SER A 27 0.57 -5.93 0.53
C SER A 27 1.16 -4.52 0.59
N CYS A 28 1.46 -3.92 -0.57
CA CYS A 28 1.93 -2.53 -0.66
C CYS A 28 0.88 -1.53 -0.14
N PHE A 29 -0.40 -1.75 -0.49
CA PHE A 29 -1.51 -0.90 -0.05
C PHE A 29 -1.73 -0.97 1.46
N VAL A 30 -1.69 -2.17 2.05
CA VAL A 30 -1.78 -2.34 3.51
C VAL A 30 -0.58 -1.74 4.22
N TYR A 31 0.62 -1.81 3.62
CA TYR A 31 1.81 -1.20 4.19
C TYR A 31 1.64 0.32 4.37
N CYS A 32 0.92 1.01 3.49
CA CYS A 32 0.63 2.44 3.68
C CYS A 32 -0.12 2.75 4.98
N CYS A 33 -0.81 1.79 5.59
CA CYS A 33 -1.52 1.98 6.86
C CYS A 33 -0.59 2.16 8.07
N ILE A 34 0.72 1.94 7.94
CA ILE A 34 1.68 2.24 9.01
C ILE A 34 1.87 3.75 9.21
N TYR A 35 1.60 4.54 8.17
CA TYR A 35 1.77 5.98 8.23
C TYR A 35 0.60 6.62 9.00
N PRO A 36 0.85 7.66 9.80
CA PRO A 36 -0.22 8.39 10.46
C PRO A 36 -1.24 8.93 9.46
N LYS A 37 -2.48 9.06 9.91
CA LYS A 37 -3.54 9.69 9.12
C LYS A 37 -3.09 11.11 8.71
N ASP A 38 -3.38 11.48 7.45
CA ASP A 38 -3.08 12.79 6.87
C ASP A 38 -1.57 13.14 6.82
N CYS A 39 -0.69 12.13 6.90
CA CYS A 39 0.76 12.29 6.71
C CYS A 39 1.12 12.29 5.21
N GLU A 40 2.03 13.19 4.81
CA GLU A 40 2.63 13.14 3.49
C GLU A 40 3.64 11.99 3.41
N ILE A 41 3.44 11.10 2.43
CA ILE A 41 4.33 9.98 2.18
C ILE A 41 5.17 10.31 0.95
N GLU A 42 6.48 10.47 1.13
CA GLU A 42 7.40 10.66 0.02
C GLU A 42 7.52 9.37 -0.81
N ARG A 43 7.25 9.48 -2.12
CA ARG A 43 7.22 8.34 -3.06
C ARG A 43 8.49 7.50 -3.02
N GLU A 44 9.66 8.14 -3.07
CA GLU A 44 10.94 7.42 -3.13
C GLU A 44 11.24 6.67 -1.83
N THR A 45 10.94 7.29 -0.70
CA THR A 45 11.05 6.66 0.62
C THR A 45 10.11 5.46 0.73
N LEU A 46 8.86 5.58 0.27
CA LEU A 46 7.90 4.48 0.27
C LEU A 46 8.36 3.31 -0.60
N ILE A 47 8.86 3.58 -1.81
CA ILE A 47 9.37 2.54 -2.72
C ILE A 47 10.57 1.83 -2.08
N ARG A 48 11.54 2.56 -1.52
CA ARG A 48 12.70 1.96 -0.84
C ARG A 48 12.28 1.07 0.33
N GLN A 49 11.27 1.48 1.08
CA GLN A 49 10.71 0.66 2.15
C GLN A 49 10.04 -0.60 1.60
N TRP A 50 9.24 -0.50 0.54
CA TRP A 50 8.66 -1.69 -0.08
C TRP A 50 9.71 -2.69 -0.57
N VAL A 51 10.82 -2.22 -1.15
CA VAL A 51 11.95 -3.09 -1.52
C VAL A 51 12.59 -3.71 -0.28
N ALA A 52 12.88 -2.92 0.76
CA ALA A 52 13.52 -3.39 2.00
C ALA A 52 12.67 -4.40 2.78
N HIS A 53 11.34 -4.32 2.63
CA HIS A 53 10.38 -5.26 3.22
C HIS A 53 10.01 -6.41 2.28
N GLU A 54 10.71 -6.57 1.15
CA GLU A 54 10.46 -7.61 0.13
C GLU A 54 9.00 -7.62 -0.38
N LEU A 55 8.32 -6.47 -0.31
CA LEU A 55 6.96 -6.28 -0.82
C LEU A 55 6.95 -6.11 -2.34
N ILE A 56 8.04 -5.57 -2.89
CA ILE A 56 8.32 -5.49 -4.32
C ILE A 56 9.75 -5.94 -4.57
N GLU A 57 9.96 -6.65 -5.67
CA GLU A 57 11.30 -6.95 -6.15
C GLU A 57 11.84 -5.74 -6.91
N GLU A 58 13.06 -5.31 -6.57
CA GLU A 58 13.82 -4.42 -7.45
C GLU A 58 14.19 -5.25 -8.68
N LYS A 59 13.57 -4.96 -9.82
CA LYS A 59 14.09 -5.45 -11.09
C LYS A 59 15.39 -4.69 -11.35
N ASP A 60 16.50 -5.27 -10.89
CA ASP A 60 17.78 -5.02 -11.54
C ASP A 60 17.55 -5.29 -13.02
N SER A 61 17.56 -4.21 -13.82
CA SER A 61 17.74 -4.35 -15.26
C SER A 61 19.19 -4.80 -15.44
N ILE A 62 19.46 -6.08 -15.15
CA ILE A 62 20.61 -6.73 -15.74
C ILE A 62 20.16 -6.99 -17.17
N ASP A 63 20.50 -6.07 -18.05
CA ASP A 63 20.67 -6.38 -19.47
C ASP A 63 21.77 -7.45 -19.54
N VAL A 64 21.41 -8.71 -19.26
CA VAL A 64 22.19 -9.87 -19.68
C VAL A 64 21.88 -10.08 -21.15
N GLU A 65 22.71 -9.46 -21.99
CA GLU A 65 23.04 -10.04 -23.30
C GLU A 65 24.00 -11.22 -23.11
#